data_AF-A0A5K1CNJ1-F1
#
_entry.id   AF-A0A5K1CNJ1-F1
#
_cell.length_a   1.000
_cell.length_b   1.000
_cell.length_c   1.000
_cell.angle_alpha   90.00
_cell.angle_beta   90.00
_cell.angle_gamma   90.00
#
_symmetry.space_group_name_H-M   'P 1'
#
loop_
_entity.id
_entity.type
_entity.pdbx_description
1 polymer ?
#
loop_
_entity_poly.entity_id
_entity_poly.type
_entity_poly.pdbx_seq_one_letter_code
_entity_poly.pdbx_strand_id
1 'polypeptide(L)' 'HEVLKGVLKISRQELEVACEEFSNIIGSSPDSVVYKGTMKGGPEIAVISLCISEDSWTSFRDLYFQRQ' A
#
# COMPACT_ATOMS: atom_id res chain seq x y z
N HIS A 1 -22.12 0.46 -6.31
CA HIS A 1 -21.86 -0.31 -5.07
C HIS A 1 -21.02 -1.59 -5.30
N GLU A 2 -20.44 -1.78 -6.49
CA GLU A 2 -19.83 -3.06 -6.92
C GLU A 2 -18.30 -3.05 -7.02
N VAL A 3 -17.67 -1.88 -6.86
CA VAL A 3 -16.24 -1.64 -7.14
C VAL A 3 -15.31 -2.28 -6.09
N LEU A 4 -15.82 -2.69 -4.93
CA LEU A 4 -15.02 -3.25 -3.83
C LEU A 4 -15.10 -4.77 -3.70
N LYS A 5 -15.86 -5.46 -4.57
CA LYS A 5 -15.89 -6.93 -4.58
C LYS A 5 -14.53 -7.45 -5.03
N GLY A 6 -13.69 -7.84 -4.06
CA GLY A 6 -12.33 -8.32 -4.30
C GLY A 6 -11.24 -7.51 -3.61
N VAL A 7 -11.58 -6.39 -2.97
CA VAL A 7 -10.64 -5.63 -2.14
C VAL A 7 -10.71 -6.16 -0.71
N LEU A 8 -9.58 -6.67 -0.20
CA LEU A 8 -9.49 -7.11 1.19
C LEU A 8 -9.47 -5.89 2.11
N LYS A 9 -10.30 -5.90 3.15
CA LYS A 9 -10.20 -4.94 4.25
C LYS A 9 -9.15 -5.46 5.23
N ILE A 10 -8.04 -4.76 5.33
CA ILE A 10 -6.93 -5.10 6.23
C ILE A 10 -6.78 -3.95 7.23
N SER A 11 -6.63 -4.28 8.52
CA SER A 11 -6.36 -3.28 9.54
C SER A 11 -4.91 -2.81 9.52
N ARG A 12 -4.64 -1.61 10.05
CA ARG A 12 -3.27 -1.11 10.20
C ARG A 12 -2.38 -2.06 11.01
N GLN A 13 -2.93 -2.63 12.09
CA GLN A 13 -2.20 -3.54 12.96
C GLN A 13 -1.82 -4.85 12.25
N GLU A 14 -2.66 -5.35 11.35
CA GLU A 14 -2.31 -6.49 10.49
C GLU A 14 -1.21 -6.16 9.51
N LEU A 15 -1.19 -4.95 8.95
CA LEU A 15 -0.10 -4.49 8.08
C LEU A 15 1.21 -4.32 8.86
N GLU A 16 1.16 -3.76 10.06
CA GLU A 16 2.33 -3.61 10.95
C GLU A 16 2.99 -4.95 11.25
N VAL A 17 2.19 -5.97 11.61
CA VAL A 17 2.70 -7.32 11.83
C VAL A 17 3.27 -7.93 10.55
N ALA A 18 2.54 -7.81 9.44
CA ALA A 18 2.97 -8.41 8.17
C ALA A 18 4.24 -7.77 7.60
N CYS A 19 4.45 -6.47 7.84
CA CYS A 19 5.58 -5.71 7.33
C CYS A 19 6.71 -5.53 8.35
N GLU A 20 6.70 -6.29 9.45
CA GLU A 20 7.73 -6.22 10.49
C GLU A 20 7.96 -4.77 10.97
N GLU A 21 6.88 -4.11 11.37
CA GLU A 21 6.86 -2.68 11.77
C GLU A 21 7.31 -1.71 10.66
N PHE A 22 7.05 -2.05 9.41
CA PHE A 22 7.45 -1.27 8.22
C PHE A 22 8.98 -1.11 8.11
N SER A 23 9.74 -2.11 8.51
CA SER A 23 11.21 -2.06 8.49
C SER A 23 11.83 -2.46 7.13
N ASN A 24 11.16 -3.32 6.36
CA ASN A 24 11.69 -3.90 5.12
C ASN A 24 11.31 -3.07 3.89
N ILE A 25 12.07 -2.00 3.62
CA ILE A 25 11.86 -1.11 2.47
C ILE A 25 12.43 -1.74 1.20
N ILE A 26 11.57 -1.93 0.19
CA ILE A 26 11.95 -2.44 -1.14
C ILE A 26 11.94 -1.37 -2.23
N GLY A 27 11.44 -0.17 -1.92
CA GLY A 27 11.46 0.98 -2.82
C GLY A 27 11.12 2.27 -2.09
N SER A 28 11.68 3.38 -2.55
CA SER A 28 11.39 4.70 -2.00
C SER A 28 11.42 5.72 -3.12
N SER A 29 10.52 6.69 -3.04
CA SER A 29 10.48 7.90 -3.85
C SER A 29 10.27 9.11 -2.92
N PRO A 30 10.35 10.36 -3.40
CA PRO A 30 10.02 11.52 -2.59
C PRO A 30 8.60 11.48 -2.00
N ASP A 31 7.67 10.85 -2.72
CA ASP A 31 6.24 10.87 -2.41
C ASP A 31 5.72 9.54 -1.84
N SER A 32 6.56 8.51 -1.77
CA SER A 32 6.14 7.18 -1.33
C SER A 32 7.26 6.29 -0.81
N VAL A 33 6.89 5.35 0.06
CA VAL A 33 7.75 4.25 0.51
C VAL A 33 7.02 2.94 0.30
N VAL A 34 7.73 1.95 -0.24
CA VAL A 34 7.22 0.60 -0.50
C VAL A 34 7.86 -0.38 0.46
N TYR A 35 7.03 -1.06 1.24
CA TYR A 35 7.45 -2.06 2.22
C TYR A 35 7.09 -3.46 1.74
N LYS A 36 8.01 -4.40 1.93
CA LYS A 36 7.72 -5.82 1.81
C LYS A 36 7.01 -6.30 3.08
N GLY A 37 5.98 -7.11 2.90
CA GLY A 37 5.36 -7.83 3.99
C GLY A 37 4.98 -9.27 3.63
N THR A 38 4.64 -10.06 4.64
CA THR A 38 4.13 -11.41 4.50
C THR A 38 2.86 -11.55 5.33
N MET A 39 1.74 -11.80 4.64
CA MET A 39 0.46 -12.05 5.29
C MET A 39 0.48 -13.37 6.07
N LYS A 40 -0.40 -13.48 7.07
CA LYS A 40 -0.64 -14.76 7.74
C LYS A 40 -1.01 -15.82 6.69
N GLY A 41 -0.33 -16.96 6.74
CA GLY A 41 -0.49 -18.03 5.76
C GLY A 41 0.54 -18.02 4.63
N GLY A 42 1.44 -17.03 4.58
CA GLY A 42 2.59 -17.02 3.67
C GLY A 42 2.54 -16.15 2.40
N PRO A 43 1.40 -15.61 1.92
CA PRO A 43 1.42 -14.71 0.77
C PRO A 43 2.28 -13.47 1.02
N GLU A 44 3.19 -13.17 0.09
CA GLU A 44 3.95 -11.93 0.09
C GLU A 44 3.10 -10.77 -0.42
N ILE A 45 3.29 -9.59 0.17
CA ILE A 45 2.61 -8.36 -0.19
C ILE A 45 3.60 -7.21 -0.31
N ALA A 46 3.23 -6.19 -1.09
CA ALA A 46 3.90 -4.91 -1.15
C ALA A 46 2.94 -3.82 -0.66
N VAL A 47 3.35 -3.05 0.35
CA VAL A 47 2.56 -1.95 0.93
C VAL A 47 3.17 -0.64 0.52
N ILE A 48 2.41 0.18 -0.21
CA ILE A 48 2.82 1.52 -0.62
C ILE A 48 2.24 2.52 0.39
N SER A 49 3.10 3.17 1.15
CA SER A 49 2.76 4.34 1.96
C SER A 49 2.96 5.59 1.11
N LEU A 50 1.89 6.38 0.95
CA LEU A 50 1.93 7.64 0.22
C LEU A 50 2.14 8.79 1.19
N CYS A 51 3.17 9.57 0.95
CA CYS A 51 3.54 10.77 1.71
C CYS A 51 2.99 12.04 1.03
N ILE A 52 1.72 12.01 0.61
CA ILE A 52 1.08 13.13 -0.09
C ILE A 52 0.03 13.79 0.79
N SER A 53 -0.04 15.13 0.72
CA SER A 53 -1.12 15.89 1.35
C SER A 53 -2.47 15.54 0.70
N GLU A 54 -3.53 15.58 1.50
CA GLU A 54 -4.90 15.32 1.05
C GLU A 54 -5.28 16.19 -0.17
N ASP A 55 -4.85 17.45 -0.16
CA ASP A 55 -5.06 18.42 -1.25
C ASP A 55 -4.42 18.00 -2.59
N SER A 56 -3.45 17.08 -2.56
CA SER A 56 -2.71 16.60 -3.75
C SER A 56 -3.13 15.20 -4.20
N TRP A 57 -4.09 14.57 -3.52
CA TRP A 57 -4.52 13.20 -3.79
C TRP A 57 -5.16 13.00 -5.17
N THR A 58 -5.96 13.96 -5.63
CA THR A 58 -6.67 13.88 -6.93
C THR A 58 -5.73 13.94 -8.13
N SER A 59 -4.62 14.66 -8.03
CA SER A 59 -3.60 14.77 -9.09
C SER A 59 -2.72 13.52 -9.21
N PHE A 60 -2.64 12.70 -8.15
CA PHE A 60 -1.75 11.53 -8.10
C PHE A 60 -2.41 10.23 -8.61
N ARG A 61 -3.73 10.24 -8.83
CA ARG A 61 -4.50 9.07 -9.24
C ARG A 61 -4.06 8.47 -10.59
N ASP A 62 -3.48 9.29 -11.46
CA ASP A 62 -3.04 8.90 -12.81
C ASP A 62 -1.66 8.20 -12.84
N LEU A 63 -0.87 8.28 -11.77
CA LEU A 63 0.51 7.77 -11.75
C LEU A 63 0.62 6.29 -11.37
N TYR A 64 -0.27 5.78 -10.50
CA TYR A 64 -0.20 4.41 -9.97
C TYR A 64 -1.34 3.49 -10.43
N PHE A 65 -2.45 4.06 -10.93
CA PHE A 65 -3.54 3.32 -11.56
C PHE A 65 -3.55 3.56 -13.08
N GLN A 66 -2.46 3.20 -13.76
CA GLN A 66 -2.53 2.97 -15.20
C GLN A 66 -3.40 1.74 -15.42
N ARG A 67 -4.66 1.95 -15.82
CA ARG A 67 -5.49 0.88 -16.37
C ARG A 67 -4.84 0.44 -17.69
N GLN A 68 -4.33 -0.79 -17.72
CA GLN A 68 -4.36 -1.58 -18.95
C GLN A 68 -5.78 -2.13 -19.13
#